data_AF-A0A9E5T2X1-F1
#
_entry.id   AF-A0A9E5T2X1-F1
#
_cell.length_a   1.000
_cell.length_b   1.000
_cell.length_c   1.000
_cell.angle_alpha   90.00
_cell.angle_beta   90.00
_cell.angle_gamma   90.00
#
_symmetry.space_group_name_H-M   'P 1'
#
loop_
_entity.id
_entity.type
_entity.pdbx_description
1 polymer ?
#
loop_
_entity_poly.entity_id
_entity_poly.type
_entity_poly.pdbx_seq_one_letter_code
_entity_poly.pdbx_strand_id
1 'polypeptide(L)'
;MSEGKSARPRVGVSACRLGQKVRYDGGHKQDRFLADTFGRFVDWVPVCPEVESGLPVPRESMHLEGDPAAPRLVTTHTQVDHTDRIRDWTRGRLDDLACVGLCGFVSKTNSLSSGMHPHPLELKLRNHA
;
A
#
# COMPACT_ATOMS: atom_id res chain seq x y z
N MET A 1 -3.85 38.83 -4.19
CA MET A 1 -3.25 37.80 -5.05
C MET A 1 -2.37 36.94 -4.17
N SER A 2 -2.85 35.79 -3.72
CA SER A 2 -2.05 34.87 -2.90
C SER A 2 -1.64 33.70 -3.80
N GLU A 3 -0.39 33.73 -4.26
CA GLU A 3 0.26 32.64 -4.99
C GLU A 3 0.12 31.34 -4.20
N GLY A 4 -0.61 30.40 -4.79
CA GLY A 4 -0.86 29.08 -4.25
C GLY A 4 0.44 28.32 -4.06
N LYS A 5 0.83 28.15 -2.80
CA LYS A 5 1.87 27.21 -2.36
C LYS A 5 1.57 25.86 -3.01
N SER A 6 2.40 25.43 -3.96
CA SER A 6 2.30 24.13 -4.62
C SER A 6 2.51 23.05 -3.56
N ALA A 7 1.42 22.67 -2.88
CA ALA A 7 1.42 21.56 -1.97
C ALA A 7 1.57 20.30 -2.81
N ARG A 8 2.70 19.61 -2.66
CA ARG A 8 2.91 18.33 -3.33
C ARG A 8 1.76 17.39 -2.94
N PRO A 9 1.10 16.74 -3.91
CA PRO A 9 0.04 15.80 -3.61
C PRO A 9 0.61 14.65 -2.78
N ARG A 10 -0.12 14.25 -1.74
CA ARG A 10 0.25 13.12 -0.89
C ARG A 10 -0.23 11.83 -1.53
N VAL A 11 0.67 10.88 -1.76
CA VAL A 11 0.36 9.62 -2.43
C VAL A 11 0.78 8.46 -1.55
N GLY A 12 -0.13 7.54 -1.29
CA GLY A 12 0.15 6.32 -0.56
C GLY A 12 0.99 5.37 -1.41
N VAL A 13 1.96 4.67 -0.83
CA VAL A 13 2.79 3.71 -1.57
C VAL A 13 3.18 2.54 -0.70
N SER A 14 3.22 1.33 -1.27
CA SER A 14 3.74 0.17 -0.56
C SER A 14 5.17 0.44 -0.08
N ALA A 15 5.40 0.44 1.23
CA ALA A 15 6.66 0.93 1.81
C ALA A 15 7.92 0.17 1.31
N CYS A 16 7.78 -1.10 0.93
CA CYS A 16 8.86 -1.90 0.33
C CYS A 16 9.38 -1.33 -1.01
N ARG A 17 8.59 -0.52 -1.72
CA ARG A 17 8.95 0.16 -2.97
C ARG A 17 9.80 1.41 -2.77
N LEU A 18 9.76 1.99 -1.58
CA LEU A 18 10.64 3.11 -1.21
C LEU A 18 11.97 2.63 -0.63
N GLY A 19 12.24 1.32 -0.64
CA GLY A 19 13.47 0.75 -0.08
C GLY A 19 13.38 0.37 1.39
N GLN A 20 12.20 0.48 2.03
CA GLN A 20 12.05 -0.01 3.40
C GLN A 20 12.10 -1.54 3.45
N LYS A 21 12.86 -2.07 4.41
CA LYS A 21 13.07 -3.50 4.62
C LYS A 21 11.87 -4.15 5.34
N VAL A 22 10.70 -4.07 4.71
CA VAL A 22 9.42 -4.52 5.29
C VAL A 22 8.86 -5.77 4.63
N ARG A 23 9.60 -6.36 3.67
CA ARG A 23 9.18 -7.62 3.05
C ARG A 23 9.33 -8.79 4.01
N TYR A 24 8.59 -9.86 3.73
CA TYR A 24 8.65 -11.11 4.50
C TYR A 24 10.07 -11.69 4.58
N ASP A 25 10.89 -11.51 3.55
CA ASP A 25 12.29 -11.96 3.49
C ASP A 25 13.28 -10.99 4.16
N GLY A 26 12.80 -9.89 4.77
CA GLY A 26 13.66 -8.84 5.33
C GLY A 26 14.33 -7.95 4.28
N GLY A 27 14.03 -8.15 3.00
CA GLY A 27 14.53 -7.35 1.90
C GLY A 27 13.66 -6.13 1.59
N HIS A 28 14.02 -5.45 0.50
CA HIS A 28 13.22 -4.38 -0.10
C HIS A 28 13.09 -4.63 -1.60
N LYS A 29 12.15 -3.94 -2.26
CA LYS A 29 12.02 -3.96 -3.72
C LYS A 29 11.92 -2.52 -4.21
N GLN A 30 12.97 -1.76 -3.92
CA GLN A 30 13.02 -0.34 -4.22
C GLN A 30 12.77 -0.14 -5.71
N ASP A 31 11.77 0.67 -6.00
CA ASP A 31 11.45 1.08 -7.36
C ASP A 31 12.07 2.47 -7.58
N ARG A 32 13.19 2.51 -8.31
CA ARG A 32 13.92 3.77 -8.56
C ARG A 32 13.08 4.80 -9.28
N PHE A 33 12.11 4.38 -10.10
CA PHE A 33 11.21 5.34 -10.74
C PHE A 33 10.33 6.02 -9.70
N LEU A 34 9.75 5.27 -8.75
CA LEU A 34 8.93 5.85 -7.68
C LEU A 34 9.77 6.67 -6.70
N ALA A 35 10.94 6.16 -6.30
CA ALA A 35 11.81 6.81 -5.32
C ALA A 35 12.47 8.08 -5.90
N ASP A 36 13.08 7.97 -7.08
CA ASP A 36 14.03 8.98 -7.58
C ASP A 36 13.38 9.92 -8.62
N THR A 37 12.45 9.42 -9.43
CA THR A 37 11.80 10.22 -10.48
C THR A 37 10.49 10.83 -10.00
N PHE A 38 9.52 9.99 -9.64
CA PHE A 38 8.17 10.43 -9.29
C PHE A 38 8.09 11.05 -7.89
N GLY A 39 8.93 10.59 -6.95
CA GLY A 39 9.06 11.17 -5.61
C GLY A 39 9.50 12.63 -5.59
N ARG A 40 9.97 13.18 -6.71
CA ARG A 40 10.25 14.62 -6.87
C ARG A 40 8.99 15.46 -7.04
N PHE A 41 7.83 14.84 -7.27
CA PHE A 41 6.57 15.54 -7.55
C PHE A 41 5.51 15.30 -6.47
N VAL A 42 5.69 14.30 -5.61
CA VAL A 42 4.68 13.87 -4.63
C VAL A 42 5.30 13.68 -3.25
N ASP A 43 4.48 13.79 -2.21
CA ASP A 43 4.86 13.41 -0.86
C ASP A 43 4.39 11.97 -0.60
N TRP A 44 5.33 11.06 -0.38
CA TRP A 44 5.01 9.65 -0.16
C TRP A 44 4.49 9.39 1.25
N VAL A 45 3.36 8.69 1.33
CA VAL A 45 2.85 8.09 2.58
C VAL A 45 3.13 6.58 2.50
N PRO A 46 4.24 6.09 3.06
CA PRO A 46 4.54 4.67 3.06
C PRO A 46 3.49 3.91 3.86
N VAL A 47 2.99 2.82 3.30
CA VAL A 47 2.04 1.93 3.96
C VAL A 47 2.50 0.48 3.82
N CYS A 48 2.56 -0.25 4.92
CA CYS A 48 2.74 -1.70 4.95
C CYS A 48 1.76 -2.32 5.95
N PRO A 49 0.61 -2.84 5.48
CA PRO A 49 -0.42 -3.44 6.34
C PRO A 49 0.13 -4.51 7.27
N GLU A 50 1.04 -5.33 6.75
CA GLU A 50 1.59 -6.46 7.46
C GLU A 50 2.48 -6.02 8.66
N VAL A 51 3.41 -5.08 8.45
CA VAL A 51 4.28 -4.58 9.53
C VAL A 51 3.52 -3.66 10.49
N GLU A 52 2.68 -2.77 9.95
CA GLU A 52 1.91 -1.83 10.79
C GLU A 52 0.84 -2.53 11.63
N SER A 53 0.35 -3.70 11.19
CA SER A 53 -0.52 -4.56 12.02
C SER A 53 0.25 -5.44 13.02
N GLY A 54 1.58 -5.32 13.08
CA GLY A 54 2.43 -5.97 14.08
C GLY A 54 3.08 -7.28 13.66
N LEU A 55 3.08 -7.66 12.37
CA LEU A 55 3.83 -8.83 11.93
C LEU A 55 5.35 -8.55 11.92
N PRO A 56 6.18 -9.50 12.39
CA PRO A 56 7.62 -9.34 12.41
C PRO A 56 8.21 -9.32 10.99
N VAL A 57 9.48 -8.92 10.92
CA VAL A 57 10.31 -9.01 9.73
C VAL A 57 11.66 -9.64 10.14
N PRO A 58 12.08 -10.79 9.57
CA PRO A 58 11.39 -11.57 8.54
C PRO A 58 10.15 -12.32 9.08
N ARG A 59 9.27 -12.72 8.17
CA ARG A 59 8.07 -13.54 8.42
C ARG A 59 7.87 -14.55 7.31
N GLU A 60 6.98 -15.50 7.54
CA GLU A 60 6.55 -16.45 6.53
C GLU A 60 5.84 -15.75 5.36
N SER A 61 5.94 -16.31 4.16
CA SER A 61 5.11 -15.87 3.05
C SER A 61 3.64 -16.16 3.34
N MET A 62 2.77 -15.27 2.88
CA MET A 62 1.32 -15.43 2.96
C MET A 62 0.73 -15.42 1.56
N HIS A 63 -0.53 -15.83 1.42
CA HIS A 63 -1.34 -15.70 0.21
C HIS A 63 -2.80 -15.41 0.59
N LEU A 64 -3.58 -14.93 -0.39
CA LEU A 64 -5.02 -14.78 -0.27
C LEU A 64 -5.69 -16.05 -0.78
N GLU A 65 -6.67 -16.53 -0.04
CA GLU A 65 -7.49 -17.66 -0.42
C GLU A 65 -8.96 -17.44 -0.06
N GLY A 66 -9.85 -18.27 -0.62
CA GLY A 66 -11.30 -18.18 -0.40
C GLY A 66 -12.01 -17.24 -1.38
N ASP A 67 -13.10 -16.63 -0.91
CA ASP A 67 -13.97 -15.78 -1.72
C ASP A 67 -13.24 -14.50 -2.15
N PRO A 68 -13.15 -14.17 -3.45
CA PRO A 68 -12.60 -12.90 -3.92
C PRO A 68 -13.25 -11.65 -3.32
N ALA A 69 -14.52 -11.71 -2.91
CA ALA A 69 -15.22 -10.61 -2.25
C ALA A 69 -14.86 -10.47 -0.76
N ALA A 70 -14.36 -11.55 -0.14
CA ALA A 70 -13.98 -11.61 1.27
C ALA A 70 -12.77 -12.54 1.46
N PRO A 71 -11.60 -12.17 0.90
CA PRO A 71 -10.46 -13.07 0.88
C PRO A 71 -9.84 -13.20 2.27
N ARG A 72 -9.31 -14.40 2.57
CA ARG A 72 -8.57 -14.69 3.79
C ARG A 72 -7.08 -14.59 3.54
N LEU A 73 -6.33 -13.93 4.43
CA LEU A 73 -4.88 -13.85 4.37
C LEU A 73 -4.27 -14.95 5.25
N VAL A 74 -3.62 -15.92 4.63
CA VAL A 74 -3.14 -17.13 5.29
C VAL A 74 -1.65 -17.35 5.00
N THR A 75 -0.89 -17.84 5.99
CA THR A 75 0.52 -18.20 5.79
C THR A 75 0.67 -19.50 4.98
N THR A 76 1.69 -19.57 4.13
CA THR A 76 1.81 -20.66 3.14
C THR A 76 2.06 -22.04 3.75
N HIS A 77 2.98 -22.14 4.71
CA HIS A 77 3.40 -23.38 5.38
C HIS A 77 2.62 -23.66 6.66
N THR A 78 2.44 -22.66 7.54
CA THR A 78 1.82 -22.86 8.86
C THR A 78 0.30 -22.74 8.84
N GLN A 79 -0.29 -22.25 7.74
CA GLN A 79 -1.74 -22.09 7.56
C GLN A 79 -2.40 -21.24 8.66
N VAL A 80 -1.66 -20.27 9.20
CA VAL A 80 -2.15 -19.32 10.20
C VAL A 80 -2.94 -18.23 9.49
N ASP A 81 -4.15 -17.98 9.95
CA ASP A 81 -5.03 -16.93 9.44
C ASP A 81 -4.72 -15.57 10.11
N HIS A 82 -4.42 -14.57 9.29
CA HIS A 82 -4.16 -13.18 9.71
C HIS A 82 -5.23 -12.20 9.23
N THR A 83 -6.36 -12.68 8.72
CA THR A 83 -7.42 -11.87 8.12
C THR A 83 -7.97 -10.83 9.08
N ASP A 84 -8.36 -11.23 10.29
CA ASP A 84 -8.96 -10.31 11.26
C ASP A 84 -7.98 -9.23 11.70
N ARG A 85 -6.71 -9.60 11.95
CA ARG A 85 -5.64 -8.67 12.27
C ARG A 85 -5.50 -7.56 11.22
N ILE A 86 -5.46 -7.94 9.94
CA ILE A 86 -5.31 -6.98 8.85
C ILE A 86 -6.58 -6.15 8.68
N ARG A 87 -7.77 -6.74 8.84
CA ARG A 87 -9.05 -6.01 8.74
C ARG A 87 -9.20 -4.97 9.85
N ASP A 88 -8.85 -5.32 11.07
CA ASP A 88 -8.94 -4.40 12.22
C ASP A 88 -7.95 -3.24 12.06
N TRP A 89 -6.71 -3.52 11.67
CA TRP A 89 -5.74 -2.48 11.33
C TRP A 89 -6.24 -1.60 10.17
N THR A 90 -6.80 -2.21 9.12
CA THR A 90 -7.28 -1.47 7.93
C THR A 90 -8.37 -0.47 8.32
N ARG A 91 -9.29 -0.85 9.21
CA ARG A 91 -10.38 0.04 9.65
C ARG A 91 -9.83 1.33 10.26
N GLY A 92 -8.91 1.24 11.22
CA GLY A 92 -8.31 2.43 11.84
C GLY A 92 -7.40 3.19 10.90
N ARG A 93 -6.63 2.49 10.06
CA ARG A 93 -5.70 3.13 9.13
C ARG A 93 -6.43 3.90 8.02
N LEU A 94 -7.59 3.42 7.57
CA LEU A 94 -8.37 4.14 6.55
C LEU A 94 -8.82 5.52 7.06
N ASP A 95 -9.18 5.64 8.33
CA ASP A 95 -9.53 6.92 8.94
C ASP A 95 -8.31 7.85 8.99
N ASP A 96 -7.14 7.35 9.39
CA ASP A 96 -5.89 8.12 9.36
C ASP A 96 -5.56 8.61 7.95
N LEU A 97 -5.65 7.72 6.95
CA LEU A 97 -5.33 8.02 5.57
C LEU A 97 -6.33 9.02 4.96
N ALA A 98 -7.60 8.96 5.39
CA ALA A 98 -8.61 9.95 5.03
C ALA A 98 -8.28 11.33 5.63
N CYS A 99 -7.85 11.39 6.89
CA CYS A 99 -7.40 12.63 7.54
C CYS A 99 -6.14 13.23 6.91
N VAL A 100 -5.24 12.39 6.38
CA VAL A 100 -4.01 12.85 5.71
C VAL A 100 -4.29 13.49 4.34
N GLY A 101 -5.49 13.32 3.77
CA GLY A 101 -5.86 13.92 2.49
C GLY A 101 -5.09 13.33 1.32
N LEU A 102 -5.04 11.99 1.24
CA LEU A 102 -4.39 11.30 0.12
C LEU A 102 -5.03 11.63 -1.22
N CYS A 103 -4.19 11.96 -2.20
CA CYS A 103 -4.59 12.21 -3.59
C CYS A 103 -4.59 10.93 -4.44
N GLY A 104 -4.01 9.83 -3.95
CA GLY A 104 -3.94 8.55 -4.65
C GLY A 104 -3.13 7.49 -3.90
N PHE A 105 -3.10 6.26 -4.43
CA PHE A 105 -2.33 5.15 -3.88
C PHE A 105 -1.64 4.35 -4.99
N VAL A 106 -0.34 4.09 -4.82
CA VAL A 106 0.48 3.25 -5.70
C VAL A 106 0.70 1.90 -5.00
N SER A 107 -0.05 0.89 -5.45
CA SER A 107 0.16 -0.50 -5.03
C SER A 107 0.82 -1.32 -6.12
N LYS A 108 1.43 -2.44 -5.74
CA LYS A 108 1.95 -3.43 -6.68
C LYS A 108 0.78 -4.23 -7.28
N THR A 109 0.66 -4.23 -8.61
CA THR A 109 -0.02 -5.28 -9.38
C THR A 109 0.44 -6.66 -8.90
N ASN A 110 -0.46 -7.45 -8.30
CA ASN A 110 -0.21 -8.73 -7.61
C ASN A 110 0.40 -8.65 -6.19
N SER A 111 0.14 -7.61 -5.40
CA SER A 111 0.25 -7.74 -3.94
C SER A 111 -1.01 -8.37 -3.35
N LEU A 112 -0.79 -9.43 -2.58
CA LEU A 112 -1.81 -10.19 -1.87
C LEU A 112 -2.62 -9.36 -0.86
N SER A 113 -2.24 -8.12 -0.54
CA SER A 113 -3.03 -7.26 0.33
C SER A 113 -3.92 -6.26 -0.42
N SER A 114 -3.83 -6.18 -1.75
CA SER A 114 -4.54 -5.17 -2.54
C SER A 114 -4.85 -5.67 -3.95
N GLY A 115 -5.66 -6.71 -4.04
CA GLY A 115 -6.14 -7.26 -5.31
C GLY A 115 -7.00 -6.23 -6.05
N MET A 116 -6.38 -5.43 -6.94
CA MET A 116 -7.08 -4.70 -7.99
C MET A 116 -6.64 -5.28 -9.33
N HIS A 117 -7.37 -6.22 -9.91
CA HIS A 117 -7.23 -6.59 -11.34
C HIS A 117 -8.54 -7.16 -11.90
N PRO A 118 -8.85 -7.05 -13.22
CA PRO A 118 -8.09 -6.46 -14.32
C PRO A 118 -8.88 -5.38 -15.12
N HIS A 119 -8.32 -4.19 -15.30
CA HIS A 119 -8.61 -3.34 -16.46
C HIS A 119 -7.39 -2.44 -16.71
N PRO A 120 -7.09 -2.03 -17.96
CA PRO A 120 -5.99 -1.13 -18.26
C PRO A 120 -6.14 0.12 -17.39
N LEU A 121 -5.01 0.61 -16.89
CA LEU A 121 -4.87 1.85 -16.14
C LEU A 121 -5.50 3.03 -16.91
N GLU A 122 -6.80 3.27 -16.74
CA GLU A 122 -7.35 4.60 -16.93
C GLU A 122 -7.05 5.40 -15.66
N LEU A 123 -6.01 6.21 -15.79
CA LEU A 123 -5.75 7.36 -14.95
C LEU A 123 -7.00 8.26 -14.97
N LYS A 124 -7.97 8.04 -14.06
CA LYS A 124 -9.06 9.00 -13.82
C LYS A 124 -8.48 10.20 -13.07
N LEU A 125 -7.76 11.05 -13.81
CA LEU A 125 -7.63 12.46 -13.48
C LEU A 125 -9.06 13.02 -13.46
N ARG A 126 -9.58 13.28 -12.26
CA ARG A 126 -10.73 14.17 -12.12
C ARG A 126 -10.26 15.56 -12.56
N ASN A 127 -10.47 15.89 -13.83
CA ASN A 127 -10.37 17.27 -14.27
C ASN A 127 -11.52 18.04 -13.62
N HIS A 128 -11.18 18.93 -12.70
CA HIS A 128 -12.01 20.08 -12.40
C HIS A 128 -11.69 21.17 -13.42
N ALA A 129 -12.52 21.28 -14.45
CA ALA A 129 -12.81 22.48 -15.22
C ALA A 129 -14.11 22.25 -16.00
#